data_AF-A0A9X2EH30-F1
#
_entry.id   AF-A0A9X2EH30-F1
#
_cell.length_a   1.000
_cell.length_b   1.000
_cell.length_c   1.000
_cell.angle_alpha   90.00
_cell.angle_beta   90.00
_cell.angle_gamma   90.00
#
_symmetry.space_group_name_H-M   'P 1'
#
loop_
_entity.id
_entity.type
_entity.pdbx_description
1 polymer ?
#
loop_
_entity_poly.entity_id
_entity_poly.type
_entity_poly.pdbx_seq_one_letter_code
_entity_poly.pdbx_strand_id
1 'polypeptide(L)'
;MKVAKLAAMAATTMLATPAFAQDTGGYIGVEGGVMFPSDIDGSLTADFDDPDIPNVVSNPGYALDLDQGYDVGIIGGYDFGLFRLEAEGSYKWSDGADVEDFGPFLTSYNTAVVDGGDDDSNDGPQVILVPTDFALTDLDANVWSAMINGLIDVGGPLNFYFGGGAGYAEVDLLGQREGGLAYQGIAGVRFALSPNIDAGLKYRYFRTDNLQFDNLAFINTDDGSISTSLDDNWESHSVLGSLIYKFGAPAPAPAPAPAPTPPPPVYVEPEPEPTPMITCPDGSMIPATSSCPAPEPVYTPPPPEPEPERG
;
A
#
# COMPACT_ATOMS: atom_id res chain seq x y z
N MET A 1 20.52 21.00 13.81
CA MET A 1 19.59 21.40 14.90
C MET A 1 19.14 20.16 15.64
N LYS A 2 19.19 20.18 16.97
CA LYS A 2 18.57 19.18 17.85
C LYS A 2 17.12 19.61 18.15
N VAL A 3 16.35 18.65 18.67
CA VAL A 3 15.02 18.76 19.33
C VAL A 3 13.86 18.71 18.30
N ALA A 4 12.84 17.83 18.38
CA ALA A 4 12.18 17.28 19.56
C ALA A 4 11.70 15.82 19.40
N LYS A 5 11.90 15.05 20.47
CA LYS A 5 11.11 13.87 20.84
C LYS A 5 9.86 14.37 21.59
N LEU A 6 8.67 13.85 21.28
CA LEU A 6 7.67 13.34 22.23
C LEU A 6 6.32 13.15 21.52
N ALA A 7 5.82 11.92 21.53
CA ALA A 7 4.45 11.62 21.93
C ALA A 7 4.38 10.11 22.21
N ALA A 8 4.25 9.76 23.49
CA ALA A 8 3.96 8.42 23.97
C ALA A 8 2.63 8.46 24.73
N MET A 9 1.96 7.30 24.77
CA MET A 9 0.74 6.95 25.50
C MET A 9 -0.58 7.40 24.85
N ALA A 10 -1.66 6.62 24.85
CA ALA A 10 -1.93 5.23 25.24
C ALA A 10 -3.36 4.90 24.74
N ALA A 11 -3.65 3.67 24.33
CA ALA A 11 -5.00 3.11 24.51
C ALA A 11 -5.04 1.59 24.24
N THR A 12 -5.27 0.87 25.34
CA THR A 12 -6.03 -0.39 25.43
C THR A 12 -5.49 -1.64 24.74
N THR A 13 -5.01 -2.54 25.58
CA THR A 13 -5.13 -3.99 25.45
C THR A 13 -6.49 -4.38 24.88
N MET A 14 -6.56 -4.55 23.56
CA MET A 14 -7.55 -5.44 22.98
C MET A 14 -7.15 -6.84 23.43
N LEU A 15 -8.03 -7.50 24.16
CA LEU A 15 -7.94 -8.94 24.40
C LEU A 15 -7.82 -9.61 23.04
N ALA A 16 -6.59 -10.01 22.70
CA ALA A 16 -6.31 -10.82 21.52
C ALA A 16 -6.91 -12.20 21.76
N THR A 17 -8.22 -12.35 21.54
CA THR A 17 -8.70 -13.61 21.02
C THR A 17 -8.05 -13.76 19.65
N PRO A 18 -7.30 -14.84 19.38
CA PRO A 18 -6.77 -15.05 18.06
C PRO A 18 -7.96 -15.38 17.17
N ALA A 19 -8.58 -14.35 16.59
CA ALA A 19 -9.38 -14.51 15.40
C ALA A 19 -8.36 -14.71 14.26
N PHE A 20 -7.75 -15.89 14.22
CA PHE A 20 -7.26 -16.49 12.98
C PHE A 20 -8.49 -16.78 12.10
N ALA A 21 -9.12 -15.72 11.63
CA ALA A 21 -10.01 -15.72 10.48
C ALA A 21 -9.28 -14.99 9.34
N GLN A 22 -7.97 -15.22 9.24
CA GLN A 22 -7.18 -14.84 8.08
C GLN A 22 -7.47 -15.92 7.05
N ASP A 23 -8.26 -15.58 6.04
CA ASP A 23 -8.72 -16.49 5.00
C ASP A 23 -7.55 -17.13 4.28
N THR A 24 -7.19 -18.34 4.69
CA THR A 24 -6.27 -19.19 3.93
C THR A 24 -7.01 -19.74 2.71
N GLY A 25 -6.40 -19.70 1.55
CA GLY A 25 -7.05 -20.19 0.35
C GLY A 25 -6.37 -19.74 -0.93
N GLY A 26 -6.84 -20.30 -2.03
CA GLY A 26 -6.44 -19.86 -3.35
C GLY A 26 -7.07 -18.52 -3.71
N TYR A 27 -6.39 -17.73 -4.52
CA TYR A 27 -6.92 -16.51 -5.10
C TYR A 27 -6.39 -16.29 -6.51
N ILE A 28 -7.09 -15.44 -7.26
CA ILE A 28 -6.64 -14.90 -8.54
C ILE A 28 -6.87 -13.40 -8.54
N GLY A 29 -6.11 -12.65 -9.34
CA GLY A 29 -6.27 -11.21 -9.42
C GLY A 29 -5.73 -10.63 -10.70
N VAL A 30 -6.07 -9.36 -10.90
CA VAL A 30 -5.55 -8.52 -11.97
C VAL A 30 -4.90 -7.29 -11.34
N GLU A 31 -3.85 -6.81 -11.99
CA GLU A 31 -3.07 -5.67 -11.54
C GLU A 31 -2.84 -4.71 -12.71
N GLY A 32 -2.80 -3.41 -12.40
CA GLY A 32 -2.56 -2.39 -13.40
C GLY A 32 -2.18 -1.06 -12.78
N GLY A 33 -1.26 -0.35 -13.41
CA GLY A 33 -0.88 0.99 -12.97
C GLY A 33 0.25 1.60 -13.78
N VAL A 34 0.91 2.58 -13.16
CA VAL A 34 2.00 3.34 -13.78
C VAL A 34 3.34 2.70 -13.46
N MET A 35 4.25 2.77 -14.42
CA MET A 35 5.60 2.22 -14.35
C MET A 35 6.60 3.32 -14.70
N PHE A 36 7.65 3.42 -13.91
CA PHE A 36 8.76 4.36 -14.09
C PHE A 36 10.01 3.52 -14.36
N PRO A 37 10.42 3.38 -15.63
CA PRO A 37 11.67 2.71 -15.96
C PRO A 37 12.85 3.56 -15.50
N SER A 38 13.99 2.91 -15.23
CA SER A 38 15.26 3.61 -15.07
C SER A 38 15.94 3.76 -16.44
N ASP A 39 16.77 4.77 -16.56
CA ASP A 39 17.60 5.03 -17.74
C ASP A 39 18.49 3.83 -18.04
N ILE A 40 18.75 3.61 -19.33
CA ILE A 40 19.58 2.49 -19.79
C ILE A 40 20.86 3.02 -20.42
N ASP A 41 22.01 2.60 -19.89
CA ASP A 41 23.32 3.01 -20.38
C ASP A 41 23.78 2.12 -21.55
N GLY A 42 24.23 2.76 -22.64
CA GLY A 42 24.80 2.08 -23.80
C GLY A 42 26.21 2.55 -24.12
N SER A 43 26.99 1.71 -24.80
CA SER A 43 28.35 2.02 -25.22
C SER A 43 28.41 2.37 -26.71
N LEU A 44 29.34 3.26 -27.07
CA LEU A 44 29.62 3.64 -28.47
C LEU A 44 31.07 3.32 -28.80
N THR A 45 31.28 2.72 -29.98
CA THR A 45 32.59 2.42 -30.53
C THR A 45 32.69 2.97 -31.94
N ALA A 46 33.68 3.82 -32.21
CA ALA A 46 34.07 4.26 -33.54
C ALA A 46 35.37 3.57 -33.95
N ASP A 47 35.31 2.77 -35.00
CA ASP A 47 36.45 2.11 -35.63
C ASP A 47 36.79 2.86 -36.92
N PHE A 48 38.01 3.37 -37.03
CA PHE A 48 38.47 4.10 -38.22
C PHE A 48 39.25 3.16 -39.15
N ASP A 49 39.08 3.35 -40.47
CA ASP A 49 39.82 2.59 -41.49
C ASP A 49 41.25 3.13 -41.65
N ASP A 50 41.48 4.41 -41.32
CA ASP A 50 42.78 5.04 -41.32
C ASP A 50 43.60 4.62 -40.08
N PRO A 51 44.76 3.95 -40.26
CA PRO A 51 45.60 3.53 -39.13
C PRO A 51 46.22 4.68 -38.33
N ASP A 52 46.24 5.90 -38.84
CA ASP A 52 46.76 7.08 -38.16
C ASP A 52 45.70 7.75 -37.24
N ILE A 53 44.43 7.35 -37.36
CA ILE A 53 43.33 7.78 -36.48
C ILE A 53 43.05 6.69 -35.43
N PRO A 54 43.17 6.96 -34.13
CA PRO A 54 42.89 5.95 -33.10
C PRO A 54 41.38 5.70 -32.94
N ASN A 55 40.99 4.43 -32.81
CA ASN A 55 39.61 4.05 -32.48
C ASN A 55 39.14 4.67 -31.15
N VAL A 56 37.87 5.04 -31.10
CA VAL A 56 37.27 5.71 -29.95
C VAL A 56 36.22 4.81 -29.33
N VAL A 57 36.30 4.61 -28.02
CA VAL A 57 35.32 3.84 -27.24
C VAL A 57 34.84 4.69 -26.06
N SER A 58 33.52 4.78 -25.88
CA SER A 58 32.91 5.44 -24.72
C SER A 58 31.92 4.49 -24.04
N ASN A 59 32.04 4.35 -22.72
CA ASN A 59 31.15 3.55 -21.89
C ASN A 59 30.91 4.23 -20.51
N PRO A 60 29.72 4.78 -20.24
CA PRO A 60 28.62 4.94 -21.20
C PRO A 60 29.02 5.89 -22.36
N GLY A 61 28.49 5.63 -23.54
CA GLY A 61 28.57 6.50 -24.71
C GLY A 61 27.29 7.31 -24.90
N TYR A 62 26.16 6.80 -24.42
CA TYR A 62 24.85 7.45 -24.40
C TYR A 62 23.98 6.82 -23.30
N ALA A 63 22.93 7.52 -22.91
CA ALA A 63 21.86 6.99 -22.07
C ALA A 63 20.53 7.04 -22.84
N LEU A 64 19.68 6.03 -22.64
CA LEU A 64 18.29 6.02 -23.08
C LEU A 64 17.43 6.45 -21.90
N ASP A 65 16.93 7.69 -21.93
CA ASP A 65 15.95 8.20 -20.97
C ASP A 65 14.56 7.70 -21.39
N LEU A 66 13.99 6.78 -20.61
CA LEU A 66 12.72 6.13 -20.91
C LEU A 66 11.58 6.85 -20.19
N ASP A 67 10.53 7.19 -20.92
CA ASP A 67 9.38 7.88 -20.35
C ASP A 67 8.56 6.99 -19.39
N GLN A 68 7.60 7.61 -18.70
CA GLN A 68 6.66 6.85 -17.87
C GLN A 68 5.75 5.96 -18.71
N GLY A 69 5.71 4.68 -18.37
CA GLY A 69 4.86 3.68 -19.00
C GLY A 69 3.74 3.12 -18.11
N TYR A 70 3.22 1.96 -18.51
CA TYR A 70 2.27 1.17 -17.73
C TYR A 70 2.77 -0.25 -17.46
N ASP A 71 2.29 -0.84 -16.36
CA ASP A 71 2.52 -2.23 -15.96
C ASP A 71 1.16 -2.86 -15.66
N VAL A 72 0.84 -3.94 -16.37
CA VAL A 72 -0.41 -4.70 -16.23
C VAL A 72 -0.10 -6.17 -16.07
N GLY A 73 -0.88 -6.86 -15.24
CA GLY A 73 -0.60 -8.27 -14.97
C GLY A 73 -1.78 -9.05 -14.40
N ILE A 74 -1.58 -10.36 -14.38
CA ILE A 74 -2.43 -11.32 -13.70
C ILE A 74 -1.64 -12.02 -12.62
N ILE A 75 -2.30 -12.28 -11.50
CA ILE A 75 -1.72 -13.00 -10.36
C ILE A 75 -2.60 -14.17 -9.97
N GLY A 76 -1.98 -15.23 -9.48
CA GLY A 76 -2.66 -16.38 -8.91
C GLY A 76 -1.82 -17.02 -7.83
N GLY A 77 -2.42 -17.34 -6.68
CA GLY A 77 -1.63 -17.80 -5.56
C GLY A 77 -2.42 -18.48 -4.47
N TYR A 78 -1.72 -18.77 -3.38
CA TYR A 78 -2.29 -19.38 -2.18
C TYR A 78 -1.83 -18.60 -0.95
N ASP A 79 -2.78 -18.24 -0.10
CA ASP A 79 -2.57 -17.57 1.18
C ASP A 79 -2.58 -18.62 2.31
N PHE A 80 -1.52 -18.65 3.12
CA PHE A 80 -1.37 -19.55 4.27
C PHE A 80 -1.53 -18.81 5.60
N GLY A 81 -2.04 -17.57 5.58
CA GLY A 81 -2.24 -16.69 6.73
C GLY A 81 -1.04 -15.77 6.95
N LEU A 82 0.10 -16.33 7.37
CA LEU A 82 1.32 -15.54 7.63
C LEU A 82 2.16 -15.32 6.37
N PHE A 83 2.17 -16.31 5.47
CA PHE A 83 2.93 -16.26 4.22
C PHE A 83 2.01 -16.56 3.05
N ARG A 84 2.37 -16.02 1.89
CA ARG A 84 1.62 -16.18 0.63
C ARG A 84 2.59 -16.50 -0.49
N LEU A 85 2.21 -17.45 -1.32
CA LEU A 85 2.92 -17.79 -2.55
C LEU A 85 2.06 -17.30 -3.72
N GLU A 86 2.66 -16.55 -4.65
CA GLU A 86 1.97 -15.92 -5.78
C GLU A 86 2.75 -16.19 -7.07
N ALA A 87 2.08 -16.67 -8.10
CA ALA A 87 2.56 -16.66 -9.47
C ALA A 87 2.02 -15.43 -10.18
N GLU A 88 2.84 -14.80 -11.01
CA GLU A 88 2.53 -13.55 -11.67
C GLU A 88 2.96 -13.62 -13.14
N GLY A 89 2.09 -13.15 -14.04
CA GLY A 89 2.43 -12.87 -15.43
C GLY A 89 2.13 -11.40 -15.70
N SER A 90 3.12 -10.64 -16.17
CA SER A 90 2.96 -9.19 -16.40
C SER A 90 3.50 -8.75 -17.76
N TYR A 91 2.94 -7.65 -18.24
CA TYR A 91 3.37 -6.93 -19.42
C TYR A 91 3.57 -5.46 -19.05
N LYS A 92 4.74 -4.94 -19.38
CA LYS A 92 5.12 -3.54 -19.17
C LYS A 92 5.40 -2.92 -20.51
N TRP A 93 5.03 -1.66 -20.66
CA TRP A 93 5.28 -0.88 -21.86
C TRP A 93 5.62 0.54 -21.49
N SER A 94 6.55 1.13 -22.24
CA SER A 94 6.95 2.54 -22.19
C SER A 94 6.93 3.09 -23.61
N ASP A 95 6.26 4.22 -23.83
CA ASP A 95 6.58 5.09 -24.97
C ASP A 95 7.88 5.83 -24.69
N GLY A 96 8.47 6.38 -25.74
CA GLY A 96 9.46 7.45 -25.65
C GLY A 96 10.77 6.99 -25.04
N ALA A 97 11.81 6.93 -25.86
CA ALA A 97 13.17 7.08 -25.36
C ALA A 97 13.80 8.29 -26.03
N ASP A 98 14.31 9.21 -25.22
CA ASP A 98 15.25 10.22 -25.68
C ASP A 98 16.67 9.67 -25.51
N VAL A 99 17.53 9.94 -26.49
CA VAL A 99 18.94 9.56 -26.39
C VAL A 99 19.75 10.75 -25.92
N GLU A 100 20.36 10.63 -24.77
CA GLU A 100 21.10 11.69 -24.12
C GLU A 100 22.58 11.31 -23.91
N ASP A 101 23.36 12.25 -23.38
CA ASP A 101 24.72 12.02 -22.89
C ASP A 101 25.81 11.61 -23.91
N PHE A 102 25.65 11.95 -25.19
CA PHE A 102 26.69 11.79 -26.22
C PHE A 102 27.99 12.59 -25.99
N GLY A 103 28.01 13.55 -25.07
CA GLY A 103 29.09 14.54 -24.90
C GLY A 103 30.51 13.95 -24.82
N PRO A 104 30.76 12.92 -23.98
CA PRO A 104 32.07 12.26 -23.88
C PRO A 104 32.51 11.59 -25.17
N PHE A 105 31.59 10.90 -25.86
CA PHE A 105 31.87 10.24 -27.13
C PHE A 105 32.18 11.26 -28.22
N LEU A 106 31.32 12.27 -28.41
CA LEU A 106 31.51 13.31 -29.43
C LEU A 106 32.83 14.07 -29.25
N THR A 107 33.20 14.37 -28.00
CA THR A 107 34.48 15.03 -27.70
C THR A 107 35.66 14.16 -28.14
N SER A 108 35.62 12.88 -27.80
CA SER A 108 36.68 11.92 -28.12
C SER A 108 36.77 11.64 -29.63
N TYR A 109 35.63 11.46 -30.29
CA TYR A 109 35.53 11.27 -31.74
C TYR A 109 36.06 12.48 -32.50
N ASN A 110 35.56 13.68 -32.21
CA ASN A 110 35.96 14.89 -32.92
C ASN A 110 37.44 15.23 -32.67
N THR A 111 38.00 14.89 -31.50
CA THR A 111 39.44 15.06 -31.24
C THR A 111 40.27 14.07 -32.05
N ALA A 112 39.87 12.79 -32.11
CA ALA A 112 40.57 11.77 -32.88
C ALA A 112 40.60 12.11 -34.37
N VAL A 113 39.47 12.56 -34.93
CA VAL A 113 39.37 12.98 -36.34
C VAL A 113 40.22 14.22 -36.61
N VAL A 114 40.19 15.25 -35.74
CA VAL A 114 40.96 16.49 -35.92
C VAL A 114 42.47 16.29 -35.73
N ASP A 115 42.90 15.50 -34.75
CA ASP A 115 44.32 15.28 -34.46
C ASP A 115 44.95 14.20 -35.35
N GLY A 116 44.15 13.24 -35.82
CA GLY A 116 44.57 12.12 -36.67
C GLY A 116 44.42 12.39 -38.17
N GLY A 117 43.66 13.41 -38.57
CA GLY A 117 43.58 13.84 -39.97
C GLY A 117 44.93 14.36 -40.46
N ASP A 118 45.48 13.69 -41.48
CA ASP A 118 46.73 14.11 -42.11
C ASP A 118 46.56 15.53 -42.70
N ASP A 119 47.37 16.48 -42.24
CA ASP A 119 47.35 17.90 -42.70
C ASP A 119 47.81 18.03 -44.18
N ASP A 120 48.13 16.90 -44.81
CA ASP A 120 48.85 16.78 -46.08
C ASP A 120 48.06 16.16 -47.25
N SER A 121 46.79 15.77 -47.10
CA SER A 121 46.02 15.13 -48.18
C SER A 121 44.76 15.86 -48.61
N ASN A 122 44.45 15.74 -49.90
CA ASN A 122 43.22 16.24 -50.54
C ASN A 122 42.01 15.35 -50.19
N ASP A 123 42.02 14.75 -49.00
CA ASP A 123 40.93 13.95 -48.49
C ASP A 123 39.79 14.90 -48.10
N GLY A 124 38.56 14.41 -48.21
CA GLY A 124 37.36 15.23 -48.22
C GLY A 124 37.11 16.02 -46.93
N PRO A 125 35.92 16.64 -46.81
CA PRO A 125 35.51 17.28 -45.56
C PRO A 125 35.54 16.26 -44.40
N GLN A 126 36.33 16.55 -43.37
CA GLN A 126 36.35 15.80 -42.12
C GLN A 126 34.95 15.82 -41.48
N VAL A 127 34.37 14.65 -41.18
CA VAL A 127 33.03 14.54 -40.59
C VAL A 127 33.11 14.86 -39.10
N ILE A 128 32.64 16.05 -38.70
CA ILE A 128 32.48 16.42 -37.30
C ILE A 128 31.07 16.06 -36.86
N LEU A 129 30.96 15.26 -35.81
CA LEU A 129 29.68 14.83 -35.29
C LEU A 129 29.15 15.77 -34.23
N VAL A 130 27.85 16.00 -34.29
CA VAL A 130 27.07 16.76 -33.31
C VAL A 130 25.92 15.90 -32.77
N PRO A 131 25.32 16.23 -31.61
CA PRO A 131 24.27 15.41 -31.02
C PRO A 131 23.08 15.16 -31.96
N THR A 132 22.76 16.09 -32.86
CA THR A 132 21.65 15.95 -33.82
C THR A 132 21.90 14.88 -34.88
N ASP A 133 23.14 14.44 -35.08
CA ASP A 133 23.47 13.34 -36.00
C ASP A 133 23.03 11.98 -35.44
N PHE A 134 22.69 11.92 -34.14
CA PHE A 134 22.30 10.72 -33.41
C PHE A 134 20.85 10.78 -32.88
N ALA A 135 20.02 11.68 -33.41
CA ALA A 135 18.63 11.80 -32.97
C ALA A 135 17.84 10.53 -33.32
N LEU A 136 17.65 9.66 -32.33
CA LEU A 136 16.63 8.61 -32.35
C LEU A 136 15.41 9.19 -31.62
N THR A 137 14.27 9.23 -32.31
CA THR A 137 12.98 9.63 -31.74
C THR A 137 12.00 8.47 -31.86
N ASP A 138 11.07 8.37 -30.90
CA ASP A 138 10.01 7.36 -30.86
C ASP A 138 10.50 5.91 -30.69
N LEU A 139 11.37 5.68 -29.69
CA LEU A 139 11.68 4.33 -29.22
C LEU A 139 10.58 3.82 -28.28
N ASP A 140 10.14 2.58 -28.49
CA ASP A 140 9.26 1.88 -27.56
C ASP A 140 10.01 0.76 -26.84
N ALA A 141 9.74 0.57 -25.55
CA ALA A 141 10.23 -0.56 -24.76
C ALA A 141 9.07 -1.43 -24.26
N ASN A 142 9.20 -2.75 -24.43
CA ASN A 142 8.20 -3.71 -23.99
C ASN A 142 8.85 -4.78 -23.12
N VAL A 143 8.21 -5.16 -22.02
CA VAL A 143 8.71 -6.22 -21.13
C VAL A 143 7.61 -7.22 -20.81
N TRP A 144 7.87 -8.50 -21.08
CA TRP A 144 7.06 -9.61 -20.60
C TRP A 144 7.77 -10.30 -19.44
N SER A 145 7.07 -10.59 -18.34
CA SER A 145 7.66 -11.34 -17.24
C SER A 145 6.75 -12.43 -16.68
N ALA A 146 7.39 -13.50 -16.19
CA ALA A 146 6.77 -14.58 -15.45
C ALA A 146 7.53 -14.76 -14.13
N MET A 147 6.84 -14.54 -13.01
CA MET A 147 7.46 -14.43 -11.68
C MET A 147 6.79 -15.36 -10.67
N ILE A 148 7.57 -15.83 -9.70
CA ILE A 148 7.08 -16.48 -8.48
C ILE A 148 7.49 -15.63 -7.28
N ASN A 149 6.52 -15.23 -6.46
CA ASN A 149 6.68 -14.34 -5.32
C ASN A 149 6.39 -15.07 -4.01
N GLY A 150 7.23 -14.82 -3.01
CA GLY A 150 6.96 -15.12 -1.61
C GLY A 150 6.67 -13.82 -0.85
N LEU A 151 5.48 -13.73 -0.26
CA LEU A 151 5.00 -12.54 0.44
C LEU A 151 4.68 -12.89 1.90
N ILE A 152 4.83 -11.90 2.78
CA ILE A 152 4.47 -11.96 4.19
C ILE A 152 3.41 -10.90 4.45
N ASP A 153 2.35 -11.27 5.14
CA ASP A 153 1.27 -10.39 5.54
C ASP A 153 1.42 -9.97 7.01
N VAL A 154 1.34 -8.68 7.29
CA VAL A 154 1.45 -8.10 8.64
C VAL A 154 0.14 -7.41 9.02
N GLY A 155 -0.43 -7.86 10.13
CA GLY A 155 -1.82 -7.58 10.52
C GLY A 155 -2.05 -6.29 11.33
N GLY A 156 -3.20 -5.66 11.03
CA GLY A 156 -3.83 -4.47 11.63
C GLY A 156 -5.20 -4.23 10.93
N PRO A 157 -5.86 -3.06 11.05
CA PRO A 157 -7.07 -2.73 10.27
C PRO A 157 -6.79 -2.53 8.76
N LEU A 158 -5.54 -2.29 8.39
CA LEU A 158 -5.02 -2.31 7.02
C LEU A 158 -4.07 -3.51 6.93
N ASN A 159 -4.26 -4.38 5.93
CA ASN A 159 -3.38 -5.53 5.72
C ASN A 159 -2.18 -5.08 4.87
N PHE A 160 -1.04 -4.89 5.52
CA PHE A 160 0.22 -4.62 4.83
C PHE A 160 0.85 -5.94 4.41
N TYR A 161 1.47 -5.96 3.24
CA TYR A 161 2.24 -7.11 2.80
C TYR A 161 3.54 -6.66 2.15
N PHE A 162 4.57 -7.47 2.26
CA PHE A 162 5.83 -7.26 1.57
C PHE A 162 6.51 -8.59 1.29
N GLY A 163 7.45 -8.58 0.35
CA GLY A 163 8.23 -9.76 0.02
C GLY A 163 9.00 -9.54 -1.27
N GLY A 164 9.31 -10.64 -1.93
CA GLY A 164 10.01 -10.60 -3.20
C GLY A 164 9.76 -11.82 -4.03
N GLY A 165 10.20 -11.75 -5.28
CA GLY A 165 10.06 -12.84 -6.22
C GLY A 165 11.24 -12.92 -7.16
N ALA A 166 11.32 -14.05 -7.83
CA ALA A 166 12.27 -14.31 -8.90
C ALA A 166 11.56 -15.00 -10.05
N GLY A 167 12.10 -14.85 -11.24
CA GLY A 167 11.50 -15.37 -12.45
C GLY A 167 12.33 -15.09 -13.68
N TYR A 168 11.64 -14.98 -14.80
CA TYR A 168 12.23 -14.72 -16.10
C TYR A 168 11.50 -13.55 -16.76
N ALA A 169 12.24 -12.73 -17.49
CA ALA A 169 11.70 -11.60 -18.21
C ALA A 169 12.35 -11.49 -19.58
N GLU A 170 11.54 -11.13 -20.57
CA GLU A 170 11.96 -10.82 -21.93
C GLU A 170 11.69 -9.34 -22.18
N VAL A 171 12.74 -8.62 -22.57
CA VAL A 171 12.71 -7.20 -22.90
C VAL A 171 12.88 -7.07 -24.41
N ASP A 172 11.90 -6.41 -25.04
CA ASP A 172 11.93 -6.00 -26.43
C ASP A 172 12.25 -4.51 -26.47
N LEU A 173 13.46 -4.18 -26.92
CA LEU A 173 13.95 -2.83 -27.13
C LEU A 173 14.37 -2.73 -28.59
N LEU A 174 13.86 -1.73 -29.32
CA LEU A 174 14.21 -1.53 -30.74
C LEU A 174 13.89 -2.72 -31.66
N GLY A 175 12.94 -3.58 -31.29
CA GLY A 175 12.62 -4.80 -32.03
C GLY A 175 13.61 -5.94 -31.81
N GLN A 176 14.61 -5.76 -30.94
CA GLN A 176 15.48 -6.83 -30.47
C GLN A 176 14.99 -7.33 -29.12
N ARG A 177 14.89 -8.65 -28.99
CA ARG A 177 14.38 -9.32 -27.80
C ARG A 177 15.51 -10.03 -27.10
N GLU A 178 15.74 -9.67 -25.85
CA GLU A 178 16.69 -10.35 -24.97
C GLU A 178 15.99 -10.72 -23.67
N GLY A 179 16.35 -11.87 -23.09
CA GLY A 179 15.64 -12.40 -21.96
C GLY A 179 16.55 -12.97 -20.88
N GLY A 180 16.33 -12.52 -19.65
CA GLY A 180 17.17 -12.84 -18.51
C GLY A 180 16.37 -13.30 -17.30
N LEU A 181 17.10 -13.79 -16.30
CA LEU A 181 16.53 -13.93 -14.96
C LEU A 181 16.12 -12.55 -14.44
N ALA A 182 15.06 -12.52 -13.64
CA ALA A 182 14.57 -11.29 -13.05
C ALA A 182 14.25 -11.51 -11.58
N TYR A 183 14.35 -10.44 -10.80
CA TYR A 183 13.93 -10.39 -9.41
C TYR A 183 13.10 -9.15 -9.13
N GLN A 184 12.25 -9.25 -8.12
CA GLN A 184 11.40 -8.13 -7.73
C GLN A 184 11.23 -8.04 -6.23
N GLY A 185 11.14 -6.80 -5.75
CA GLY A 185 10.73 -6.45 -4.39
C GLY A 185 9.31 -5.90 -4.42
N ILE A 186 8.45 -6.41 -3.54
CA ILE A 186 7.04 -6.02 -3.48
C ILE A 186 6.72 -5.50 -2.09
N ALA A 187 5.97 -4.41 -2.02
CA ALA A 187 5.30 -3.95 -0.81
C ALA A 187 3.92 -3.43 -1.16
N GLY A 188 2.94 -3.57 -0.27
CA GLY A 188 1.61 -3.06 -0.56
C GLY A 188 0.65 -3.12 0.61
N VAL A 189 -0.56 -2.66 0.34
CA VAL A 189 -1.70 -2.69 1.25
C VAL A 189 -2.90 -3.30 0.56
N ARG A 190 -3.72 -4.05 1.31
CA ARG A 190 -4.98 -4.63 0.82
C ARG A 190 -6.13 -4.26 1.74
N PHE A 191 -7.30 -4.07 1.15
CA PHE A 191 -8.56 -3.81 1.83
C PHE A 191 -9.64 -4.74 1.29
N ALA A 192 -10.38 -5.39 2.19
CA ALA A 192 -11.49 -6.24 1.83
C ALA A 192 -12.68 -5.38 1.40
N LEU A 193 -13.08 -5.50 0.13
CA LEU A 193 -14.29 -4.87 -0.41
C LEU A 193 -15.53 -5.73 -0.14
N SER A 194 -15.35 -7.05 -0.16
CA SER A 194 -16.38 -8.05 0.16
C SER A 194 -15.68 -9.31 0.70
N PRO A 195 -16.41 -10.34 1.17
CA PRO A 195 -15.78 -11.58 1.63
C PRO A 195 -14.83 -12.21 0.58
N ASN A 196 -15.18 -12.10 -0.71
CA ASN A 196 -14.44 -12.73 -1.80
C ASN A 196 -13.62 -11.75 -2.64
N ILE A 197 -13.68 -10.45 -2.39
CA ILE A 197 -12.99 -9.45 -3.22
C ILE A 197 -12.18 -8.54 -2.33
N ASP A 198 -10.89 -8.49 -2.60
CA ASP A 198 -9.96 -7.52 -2.03
C ASP A 198 -9.52 -6.56 -3.12
N ALA A 199 -9.39 -5.28 -2.78
CA ALA A 199 -8.66 -4.33 -3.59
C ALA A 199 -7.36 -3.96 -2.88
N GLY A 200 -6.36 -3.56 -3.64
CA GLY A 200 -5.03 -3.30 -3.10
C GLY A 200 -4.26 -2.25 -3.87
N LEU A 201 -3.23 -1.75 -3.22
CA LEU A 201 -2.21 -0.89 -3.78
C LEU A 201 -0.87 -1.59 -3.58
N LYS A 202 -0.15 -1.82 -4.68
CA LYS A 202 1.13 -2.53 -4.73
C LYS A 202 2.19 -1.57 -5.26
N TYR A 203 3.32 -1.52 -4.58
CA TYR A 203 4.57 -1.00 -5.09
C TYR A 203 5.45 -2.19 -5.47
N ARG A 204 6.02 -2.15 -6.68
CA ARG A 204 6.93 -3.16 -7.20
C ARG A 204 8.21 -2.48 -7.66
N TYR A 205 9.35 -2.94 -7.13
CA TYR A 205 10.65 -2.74 -7.75
C TYR A 205 10.95 -3.99 -8.57
N PHE A 206 11.31 -3.82 -9.83
CA PHE A 206 11.56 -4.93 -10.77
C PHE A 206 12.88 -4.72 -11.48
N ARG A 207 13.72 -5.75 -11.52
CA ARG A 207 15.02 -5.72 -12.20
C ARG A 207 15.34 -7.04 -12.89
N THR A 208 15.92 -6.97 -14.09
CA THR A 208 16.51 -8.12 -14.79
C THR A 208 17.99 -8.27 -14.47
N ASP A 209 18.54 -9.46 -14.68
CA ASP A 209 19.98 -9.66 -14.84
C ASP A 209 20.49 -8.96 -16.12
N ASN A 210 21.80 -8.98 -16.35
CA ASN A 210 22.43 -8.22 -17.44
C ASN A 210 21.83 -8.67 -18.77
N LEU A 211 21.25 -7.72 -19.50
CA LEU A 211 20.83 -7.91 -20.88
C LEU A 211 21.99 -7.49 -21.77
N GLN A 212 22.16 -8.19 -22.88
CA GLN A 212 23.23 -7.91 -23.85
C GLN A 212 22.56 -7.71 -25.19
N PHE A 213 22.63 -6.49 -25.70
CA PHE A 213 22.13 -6.15 -27.02
C PHE A 213 23.29 -5.63 -27.85
N ASP A 214 23.77 -6.47 -28.76
CA ASP A 214 24.84 -6.11 -29.68
C ASP A 214 24.27 -5.49 -30.96
N ASN A 215 24.98 -4.49 -31.50
CA ASN A 215 24.74 -3.90 -32.83
C ASN A 215 23.35 -3.25 -33.00
N LEU A 216 22.93 -2.44 -32.02
CA LEU A 216 21.62 -1.77 -32.07
C LEU A 216 21.52 -0.71 -33.19
N ALA A 217 22.63 -0.13 -33.62
CA ALA A 217 22.72 0.81 -34.75
C ALA A 217 24.15 0.82 -35.33
N PHE A 218 24.24 1.18 -36.62
CA PHE A 218 25.49 1.24 -37.36
C PHE A 218 25.50 2.46 -38.28
N ILE A 219 26.48 3.35 -38.10
CA ILE A 219 26.73 4.47 -39.03
C ILE A 219 28.01 4.13 -39.79
N ASN A 220 27.91 3.97 -41.11
CA ASN A 220 29.11 4.00 -41.96
C ASN A 220 29.44 5.46 -42.24
N THR A 221 30.67 5.82 -41.94
CA THR A 221 31.29 7.05 -42.42
C THR A 221 32.24 6.72 -43.56
N ASP A 222 32.66 7.70 -44.33
CA ASP A 222 33.67 7.47 -45.38
C ASP A 222 35.04 7.04 -44.79
N ASP A 223 35.27 7.31 -43.50
CA ASP A 223 36.52 7.10 -42.77
C ASP A 223 36.49 5.91 -41.78
N GLY A 224 35.39 5.14 -41.76
CA GLY A 224 35.22 4.02 -40.83
C GLY A 224 33.77 3.80 -40.40
N SER A 225 33.56 3.18 -39.25
CA SER A 225 32.22 2.82 -38.76
C SER A 225 32.00 3.11 -37.29
N ILE A 226 30.77 3.45 -36.93
CA ILE A 226 30.34 3.65 -35.56
C ILE A 226 29.29 2.59 -35.23
N SER A 227 29.55 1.83 -34.18
CA SER A 227 28.67 0.79 -33.66
C SER A 227 28.25 1.11 -32.22
N THR A 228 27.08 0.59 -31.85
CA THR A 228 26.54 0.70 -30.50
C THR A 228 26.19 -0.68 -29.94
N SER A 229 26.49 -0.88 -28.67
CA SER A 229 26.05 -2.03 -27.87
C SER A 229 25.45 -1.55 -26.55
N LEU A 230 24.58 -2.36 -25.96
CA LEU A 230 23.91 -2.07 -24.70
C LEU A 230 24.05 -3.28 -23.77
N ASP A 231 24.73 -3.07 -22.65
CA ASP A 231 25.09 -4.11 -21.67
C ASP A 231 24.57 -3.72 -20.29
N ASP A 232 23.26 -3.66 -20.12
CA ASP A 232 22.66 -3.13 -18.89
C ASP A 232 21.46 -3.95 -18.40
N ASN A 233 20.96 -3.63 -17.21
CA ASN A 233 19.78 -4.22 -16.61
C ASN A 233 18.54 -3.40 -16.94
N TRP A 234 17.42 -4.06 -17.24
CA TRP A 234 16.14 -3.37 -17.16
C TRP A 234 15.77 -3.20 -15.69
N GLU A 235 15.56 -1.96 -15.25
CA GLU A 235 15.09 -1.62 -13.92
C GLU A 235 13.82 -0.76 -14.01
N SER A 236 12.86 -1.01 -13.11
CA SER A 236 11.63 -0.21 -13.07
C SER A 236 10.97 -0.19 -11.70
N HIS A 237 10.24 0.89 -11.44
CA HIS A 237 9.40 1.10 -10.28
C HIS A 237 7.93 1.19 -10.71
N SER A 238 7.07 0.32 -10.21
CA SER A 238 5.64 0.34 -10.52
C SER A 238 4.80 0.67 -9.30
N VAL A 239 3.73 1.45 -9.51
CA VAL A 239 2.63 1.65 -8.54
C VAL A 239 1.35 1.13 -9.16
N LEU A 240 0.84 0.03 -8.61
CA LEU A 240 -0.23 -0.78 -9.19
C LEU A 240 -1.46 -0.81 -8.28
N GLY A 241 -2.63 -0.61 -8.87
CA GLY A 241 -3.89 -1.05 -8.27
C GLY A 241 -4.10 -2.55 -8.53
N SER A 242 -4.64 -3.27 -7.55
CA SER A 242 -4.97 -4.69 -7.70
C SER A 242 -6.42 -4.96 -7.34
N LEU A 243 -7.06 -5.87 -8.07
CA LEU A 243 -8.35 -6.45 -7.72
C LEU A 243 -8.20 -7.97 -7.64
N ILE A 244 -8.51 -8.53 -6.47
CA ILE A 244 -8.20 -9.92 -6.12
C ILE A 244 -9.48 -10.63 -5.70
N TYR A 245 -9.76 -11.76 -6.34
CA TYR A 245 -10.84 -12.66 -5.99
C TYR A 245 -10.32 -13.85 -5.18
N LYS A 246 -10.85 -14.02 -3.96
CA LYS A 246 -10.52 -15.11 -3.03
C LYS A 246 -11.50 -16.26 -3.15
N PHE A 247 -10.99 -17.46 -3.37
CA PHE A 247 -11.80 -18.68 -3.40
C PHE A 247 -12.18 -19.11 -1.98
N GLY A 248 -13.46 -19.47 -1.79
CA GLY A 248 -13.89 -20.13 -0.55
C GLY A 248 -13.96 -19.24 0.69
N ALA A 249 -14.13 -17.92 0.54
CA ALA A 249 -14.32 -17.01 1.67
C ALA A 249 -15.42 -17.54 2.62
N PRO A 250 -15.19 -17.57 3.94
CA PRO A 250 -16.14 -18.03 4.93
C PRO A 250 -17.46 -17.31 4.75
N ALA A 251 -18.56 -18.06 4.89
CA ALA A 251 -19.87 -17.45 5.00
C ALA A 251 -19.80 -16.34 6.07
N PRO A 252 -20.34 -15.13 5.79
CA PRO A 252 -20.38 -14.05 6.76
C PRO A 252 -20.83 -14.60 8.10
N ALA A 253 -20.05 -14.35 9.16
CA ALA A 253 -20.39 -14.85 10.48
C ALA A 253 -21.86 -14.46 10.78
N PRO A 254 -22.69 -15.40 11.28
CA PRO A 254 -24.07 -15.09 11.63
C PRO A 254 -24.08 -13.83 12.49
N ALA A 255 -24.93 -12.86 12.13
CA ALA A 255 -25.03 -11.63 12.89
C ALA A 255 -25.16 -11.97 14.39
N PRO A 256 -24.41 -11.29 15.29
CA PRO A 256 -24.49 -11.58 16.72
C PRO A 256 -25.96 -11.55 17.13
N ALA A 257 -26.40 -12.63 17.78
CA ALA A 257 -27.79 -12.75 18.22
C ALA A 257 -28.18 -11.46 18.98
N PRO A 258 -29.38 -10.90 18.73
CA PRO A 258 -29.79 -9.69 19.42
C PRO A 258 -29.60 -9.89 20.92
N ALA A 259 -28.93 -8.92 21.56
CA ALA A 259 -28.66 -8.99 22.99
C ALA A 259 -29.97 -9.31 23.73
N PRO A 260 -29.96 -10.22 24.71
CA PRO A 260 -31.16 -10.52 25.48
C PRO A 260 -31.72 -9.21 26.01
N THR A 261 -32.99 -8.92 25.69
CA THR A 261 -33.66 -7.72 26.20
C THR A 261 -33.50 -7.69 27.72
N PRO A 262 -33.05 -6.56 28.30
CA PRO A 262 -32.89 -6.46 29.74
C PRO A 262 -34.22 -6.83 30.42
N PRO A 263 -34.19 -7.61 31.51
CA PRO A 263 -35.41 -7.94 32.23
C PRO A 263 -36.14 -6.64 32.60
N PRO A 264 -37.48 -6.60 32.51
CA PRO A 264 -38.23 -5.40 32.86
C PRO A 264 -37.85 -4.96 34.29
N PRO A 265 -37.67 -3.65 34.53
CA PRO A 265 -37.36 -3.15 35.86
C PRO A 265 -38.44 -3.65 36.83
N VAL A 266 -38.02 -4.33 37.88
CA VAL A 266 -38.91 -4.71 38.97
C VAL A 266 -39.38 -3.42 39.61
N TYR A 267 -40.62 -3.02 39.36
CA TYR A 267 -41.26 -1.94 40.11
C TYR A 267 -41.38 -2.43 41.56
N VAL A 268 -40.50 -1.94 42.43
CA VAL A 268 -40.70 -2.04 43.87
C VAL A 268 -41.75 -0.99 44.20
N GLU A 269 -42.96 -1.45 44.55
CA GLU A 269 -44.00 -0.55 45.03
C GLU A 269 -43.44 0.22 46.24
N PRO A 270 -43.47 1.57 46.23
CA PRO A 270 -42.93 2.34 47.33
C PRO A 270 -43.67 1.97 48.62
N GLU A 271 -42.91 1.70 49.68
CA GLU A 271 -43.46 1.35 50.98
C GLU A 271 -44.42 2.47 51.43
N PRO A 272 -45.66 2.15 51.86
CA PRO A 272 -46.64 3.17 52.21
C PRO A 272 -46.10 4.04 53.35
N GLU A 273 -46.10 5.36 53.15
CA GLU A 273 -45.63 6.30 54.17
C GLU A 273 -46.43 6.11 55.47
N PRO A 274 -45.75 6.14 56.65
CA PRO A 274 -46.42 5.95 57.92
C PRO A 274 -47.43 7.08 58.16
N THR A 275 -48.67 6.71 58.45
CA THR A 275 -49.74 7.68 58.75
C THR A 275 -49.35 8.55 59.95
N PRO A 276 -49.39 9.89 59.82
CA PRO A 276 -49.05 10.80 60.92
C PRO A 276 -50.04 10.64 62.08
N MET A 277 -49.53 10.63 63.31
CA MET A 277 -50.32 10.48 64.55
C MET A 277 -50.34 11.81 65.32
N ILE A 278 -51.45 12.11 65.99
CA ILE A 278 -51.63 13.25 66.91
C ILE A 278 -51.94 12.75 68.32
N THR A 279 -51.56 13.53 69.33
CA THR A 279 -51.89 13.25 70.75
C THR A 279 -53.11 14.07 71.18
N CYS A 280 -54.11 13.42 71.75
CA CYS A 280 -55.31 14.07 72.26
C CYS A 280 -55.12 14.61 73.69
N PRO A 281 -55.98 15.54 74.15
CA PRO A 281 -55.91 16.11 75.51
C PRO A 281 -56.04 15.08 76.64
N ASP A 282 -56.64 13.92 76.36
CA ASP A 282 -56.76 12.78 77.28
C ASP A 282 -55.51 11.87 77.31
N GLY A 283 -54.49 12.19 76.50
CA GLY A 283 -53.23 11.43 76.39
C GLY A 283 -53.24 10.30 75.36
N SER A 284 -54.36 10.05 74.67
CA SER A 284 -54.43 9.02 73.61
C SER A 284 -53.73 9.47 72.32
N MET A 285 -53.14 8.54 71.57
CA MET A 285 -52.51 8.78 70.26
C MET A 285 -53.42 8.23 69.16
N ILE A 286 -53.87 9.08 68.24
CA ILE A 286 -54.77 8.72 67.13
C ILE A 286 -54.24 9.25 65.79
N PRO A 287 -54.64 8.69 64.63
CA PRO A 287 -54.24 9.24 63.33
C PRO A 287 -54.63 10.71 63.19
N ALA A 288 -53.79 11.53 62.56
CA ALA A 288 -54.03 12.97 62.40
C ALA A 288 -55.33 13.31 61.65
N THR A 289 -55.90 12.36 60.92
CA THR A 289 -57.19 12.49 60.23
C THR A 289 -58.40 12.24 61.12
N SER A 290 -58.21 11.83 62.37
CA SER A 290 -59.28 11.51 63.32
C SER A 290 -59.44 12.61 64.38
N SER A 291 -60.65 12.75 64.91
CA SER A 291 -61.01 13.75 65.91
C SER A 291 -60.94 13.19 67.33
N CYS A 292 -60.35 13.94 68.26
CA CYS A 292 -60.25 13.54 69.67
C CYS A 292 -61.62 13.37 70.34
N PRO A 293 -61.75 12.43 71.30
CA PRO A 293 -62.97 12.28 72.09
C PRO A 293 -63.27 13.55 72.90
N ALA A 294 -64.56 13.85 73.07
CA ALA A 294 -64.97 14.97 73.91
C ALA A 294 -64.74 14.64 75.40
N PRO A 295 -64.29 15.60 76.23
CA PRO A 295 -64.08 15.36 77.65
C PRO A 295 -65.40 15.02 78.36
N GLU A 296 -65.35 14.07 79.30
CA GLU A 296 -66.52 13.68 80.08
C GLU A 296 -67.01 14.84 80.97
N PRO A 297 -68.34 15.04 81.10
CA PRO A 297 -68.89 16.08 81.95
C PRO A 297 -68.63 15.76 83.44
N VAL A 298 -68.00 16.71 84.15
CA VAL A 298 -67.72 16.58 85.58
C VAL A 298 -69.05 16.63 86.37
N TYR A 299 -69.45 15.50 86.96
CA TYR A 299 -70.61 15.44 87.84
C TYR A 299 -70.25 16.03 89.21
N THR A 300 -70.90 17.13 89.59
CA THR A 300 -70.79 17.67 90.95
C THR A 300 -71.93 17.08 91.80
N PRO A 301 -71.63 16.36 92.89
CA PRO A 301 -72.67 15.76 93.72
C PRO A 301 -73.48 16.85 94.46
N PRO A 302 -74.81 16.67 94.61
CA PRO A 302 -75.62 17.59 95.40
C PRO A 302 -75.29 17.48 96.91
N PRO A 303 -75.45 18.57 97.67
CA PRO A 303 -75.14 18.59 99.10
C PRO A 303 -76.07 17.67 99.92
N PRO A 304 -75.58 17.04 101.00
CA PRO A 304 -76.36 16.10 101.81
C PRO A 304 -77.45 16.79 102.64
N GLU A 305 -78.63 16.18 102.71
CA GLU A 305 -79.77 16.64 103.50
C GLU A 305 -79.76 16.00 104.92
N PRO A 306 -80.14 16.72 105.99
CA PRO A 306 -79.86 16.34 107.39
C PRO A 306 -80.67 15.16 107.96
N GLU A 307 -80.11 14.52 109.00
CA GLU A 307 -80.60 13.32 109.69
C GLU A 307 -82.01 13.46 110.32
N PRO A 308 -82.77 12.35 110.45
CA PRO A 308 -84.13 12.33 110.97
C PRO A 308 -84.20 12.32 112.52
N GLU A 309 -85.09 13.12 113.11
CA GLU A 309 -85.49 12.96 114.52
C GLU A 309 -86.48 11.80 114.72
N ARG A 310 -86.30 11.09 115.84
CA ARG A 310 -86.93 9.83 116.26
C ARG A 310 -88.37 10.05 116.79
N GLY A 311 -89.27 9.12 116.45
CA GLY A 311 -90.58 8.94 117.10
C GLY A 311 -91.10 7.53 116.89
#